data_AF-A0A0S7ZAL5-F1
#
_entry.id   AF-A0A0S7ZAL5-F1
#
_cell.length_a   1.000
_cell.length_b   1.000
_cell.length_c   1.000
_cell.angle_alpha   90.00
_cell.angle_beta   90.00
_cell.angle_gamma   90.00
#
_symmetry.space_group_name_H-M   'P 1'
#
loop_
_entity.id
_entity.type
_entity.pdbx_description
1 polymer ?
#
loop_
_entity_poly.entity_id
_entity_poly.type
_entity_poly.pdbx_seq_one_letter_code
_entity_poly.pdbx_strand_id
1 'polypeptide(L)'
;EGEERGRAGAASERKEDGPKILSGEKTRESSESYGERSKRLRFCKAIGWYVAEYGKAQVSMNLTNYRVTNMHHVFEAVKEHARELSVEVTGSEIVGLVPKAALIESGMFYLGETHGGEKDEKRIIDAALESLRLSDVAPFHPQEKVVEYRIEKKRDNLL
;
A
#
# COMPACT_ATOMS: atom_id res chain seq x y z
N GLU A 1 11.75 21.19 -69.85
CA GLU A 1 12.23 21.74 -68.56
C GLU A 1 11.01 21.91 -67.66
N GLY A 2 11.12 21.46 -66.41
CA GLY A 2 10.02 20.92 -65.60
C GLY A 2 9.10 21.95 -64.93
N GLU A 3 7.88 21.48 -64.65
CA GLU A 3 6.78 22.14 -63.95
C GLU A 3 7.10 22.44 -62.48
N GLU A 4 6.67 23.63 -62.03
CA GLU A 4 6.50 24.02 -60.63
C GLU A 4 5.43 23.15 -59.93
N ARG A 5 5.75 22.66 -58.73
CA ARG A 5 4.76 22.24 -57.73
C ARG A 5 5.16 22.79 -56.37
N GLY A 6 4.37 23.74 -55.86
CA GLY A 6 4.34 24.06 -54.44
C GLY A 6 3.50 23.05 -53.65
N ARG A 7 3.87 22.80 -52.38
CA ARG A 7 2.99 22.90 -51.20
C ARG A 7 3.66 22.38 -49.94
N ALA A 8 3.59 23.23 -48.91
CA ALA A 8 3.18 22.97 -47.52
C ALA A 8 3.75 21.76 -46.76
N GLY A 9 4.33 22.07 -45.60
CA GLY A 9 4.95 21.12 -44.68
C GLY A 9 4.01 20.07 -44.08
N ALA A 10 4.64 19.03 -43.55
CA ALA A 10 4.05 18.09 -42.62
C ALA A 10 4.95 18.04 -41.39
N ALA A 11 4.43 18.55 -40.27
CA ALA A 11 5.00 18.35 -38.96
C ALA A 11 5.05 16.84 -38.67
N SER A 12 6.21 16.33 -38.27
CA SER A 12 6.33 14.95 -37.80
C SER A 12 5.57 14.80 -36.49
N GLU A 13 4.46 14.09 -36.52
CA GLU A 13 3.73 13.65 -35.32
C GLU A 13 4.68 12.83 -34.43
N ARG A 14 4.98 13.35 -33.23
CA ARG A 14 5.57 12.55 -32.16
C ARG A 14 4.52 11.56 -31.71
N LYS A 15 4.77 10.26 -31.90
CA LYS A 15 4.02 9.21 -31.23
C LYS A 15 4.27 9.35 -29.73
N GLU A 16 3.24 9.75 -29.01
CA GLU A 16 3.21 9.64 -27.55
C GLU A 16 3.15 8.14 -27.21
N ASP A 17 4.28 7.58 -26.78
CA ASP A 17 4.31 6.29 -26.08
C ASP A 17 3.77 6.51 -24.66
N GLY A 18 2.46 6.76 -24.56
CA GLY A 18 1.74 6.65 -23.30
C GLY A 18 1.69 5.19 -22.85
N PRO A 19 1.73 4.90 -21.54
CA PRO A 19 1.72 3.54 -21.05
C PRO A 19 0.42 2.84 -21.46
N LYS A 20 0.56 1.75 -22.22
CA LYS A 20 -0.54 0.84 -22.57
C LYS A 20 -1.06 0.18 -21.29
N ILE A 21 -2.25 0.58 -20.85
CA ILE A 21 -2.98 -0.11 -19.79
C ILE A 21 -3.49 -1.43 -20.37
N LEU A 22 -2.74 -2.50 -20.16
CA LEU A 22 -3.14 -3.85 -20.55
C LEU A 22 -4.11 -4.39 -19.51
N SER A 23 -5.33 -4.68 -19.97
CA SER A 23 -6.32 -5.43 -19.24
C SER A 23 -5.78 -6.80 -18.85
N GLY A 24 -5.62 -7.05 -17.55
CA GLY A 24 -5.58 -8.40 -16.98
C GLY A 24 -4.25 -9.17 -17.01
N GLU A 25 -3.09 -8.50 -16.98
CA GLU A 25 -1.80 -9.21 -16.88
C GLU A 25 -1.16 -9.08 -15.48
N LYS A 26 -0.81 -10.22 -14.89
CA LYS A 26 -0.03 -10.31 -13.66
C LYS A 26 1.43 -10.01 -14.01
N THR A 27 1.88 -8.78 -13.84
CA THR A 27 3.29 -8.42 -13.96
C THR A 27 4.05 -8.97 -12.75
N ARG A 28 4.71 -10.12 -12.93
CA ARG A 28 5.73 -10.60 -12.00
C ARG A 28 7.06 -9.97 -12.38
N GLU A 29 7.40 -8.87 -11.73
CA GLU A 29 8.82 -8.47 -11.63
C GLU A 29 9.46 -9.23 -10.48
N SER A 30 10.54 -9.96 -10.77
CA SER A 30 11.41 -10.53 -9.74
C SER A 30 12.13 -9.39 -9.01
N SER A 31 12.14 -9.46 -7.69
CA SER A 31 12.64 -8.46 -6.74
C SER A 31 14.14 -8.11 -6.83
N GLU A 32 14.85 -8.53 -7.88
CA GLU A 32 16.30 -8.40 -8.01
C GLU A 32 16.79 -7.03 -8.52
N SER A 33 15.90 -6.19 -9.07
CA SER A 33 16.30 -4.93 -9.73
C SER A 33 15.80 -3.65 -9.07
N TYR A 34 15.44 -3.67 -7.79
CA TYR A 34 15.16 -2.43 -7.09
C TYR A 34 16.44 -1.98 -6.37
N GLY A 35 16.98 -0.81 -6.74
CA GLY A 35 18.25 -0.26 -6.24
C GLY A 35 18.30 -0.04 -4.72
N GLU A 36 19.25 0.77 -4.23
CA GLU A 36 19.49 1.01 -2.79
C GLU A 36 18.25 1.34 -1.93
N ARG A 37 17.16 1.85 -2.53
CA ARG A 37 15.88 2.08 -1.84
C ARG A 37 15.13 0.79 -1.49
N SER A 38 15.22 -0.27 -2.30
CA SER A 38 14.65 -1.60 -1.97
C SER A 38 15.30 -2.22 -0.75
N LYS A 39 16.60 -1.92 -0.53
CA LYS A 39 17.33 -2.36 0.65
C LYS A 39 16.74 -1.83 1.97
N ARG A 40 15.80 -0.86 1.94
CA ARG A 40 15.16 -0.29 3.14
C ARG A 40 14.04 -1.16 3.72
N LEU A 41 13.33 -1.94 2.91
CA LEU A 41 12.19 -2.75 3.37
C LEU A 41 12.56 -4.23 3.46
N ARG A 42 13.39 -4.57 4.44
CA ARG A 42 13.75 -5.98 4.70
C ARG A 42 12.53 -6.78 5.11
N PHE A 43 12.54 -8.09 4.89
CA PHE A 43 11.42 -8.97 5.26
C PHE A 43 10.07 -8.61 4.60
N CYS A 44 10.11 -7.84 3.50
CA CYS A 44 8.95 -7.48 2.70
C CYS A 44 9.05 -8.10 1.32
N LYS A 45 7.94 -8.64 0.81
CA LYS A 45 7.79 -9.04 -0.59
C LYS A 45 6.58 -8.30 -1.16
N ALA A 46 6.71 -7.73 -2.35
CA ALA A 46 5.66 -6.93 -2.96
C ALA A 46 5.38 -7.36 -4.42
N ILE A 47 4.14 -7.16 -4.87
CA ILE A 47 3.72 -7.32 -6.27
C ILE A 47 2.65 -6.27 -6.62
N GLY A 48 2.69 -5.74 -7.84
CA GLY A 48 1.66 -4.85 -8.37
C GLY A 48 0.57 -5.63 -9.13
N TRP A 49 -0.69 -5.20 -9.00
CA TRP A 49 -1.80 -5.71 -9.80
C TRP A 49 -2.98 -4.73 -9.80
N TYR A 50 -3.91 -4.88 -10.75
CA TYR A 50 -5.13 -4.09 -10.80
C TYR A 50 -6.29 -4.84 -10.16
N VAL A 51 -6.98 -4.21 -9.21
CA VAL A 51 -8.16 -4.78 -8.53
C VAL A 51 -9.41 -4.14 -9.09
N ALA A 52 -10.10 -4.87 -9.97
CA ALA A 52 -11.27 -4.39 -10.70
C ALA A 52 -12.44 -3.99 -9.77
N GLU A 53 -12.63 -4.71 -8.66
CA GLU A 53 -13.68 -4.42 -7.67
C GLU A 53 -13.54 -3.01 -7.07
N TYR A 54 -12.30 -2.53 -6.90
CA TYR A 54 -12.02 -1.21 -6.37
C TYR A 54 -11.76 -0.16 -7.45
N GLY A 55 -11.65 -0.58 -8.72
CA GLY A 55 -11.23 0.26 -9.83
C GLY A 55 -9.82 0.84 -9.66
N LYS A 56 -8.95 0.19 -8.88
CA LYS A 56 -7.65 0.73 -8.43
C LYS A 56 -6.50 -0.23 -8.73
N ALA A 57 -5.33 0.33 -9.01
CA ALA A 57 -4.08 -0.42 -8.91
C ALA A 57 -3.71 -0.61 -7.43
N GLN A 58 -3.11 -1.76 -7.10
CA GLN A 58 -2.70 -2.10 -5.74
C GLN A 58 -1.28 -2.66 -5.73
N VAL A 59 -0.51 -2.27 -4.71
CA VAL A 59 0.73 -2.94 -4.33
C VAL A 59 0.40 -3.92 -3.22
N SER A 60 0.32 -5.21 -3.56
CA SER A 60 0.11 -6.28 -2.58
C SER A 60 1.44 -6.62 -1.91
N MET A 61 1.48 -6.64 -0.58
CA MET A 61 2.71 -6.80 0.19
C MET A 61 2.55 -7.89 1.25
N ASN A 62 3.57 -8.72 1.42
CA ASN A 62 3.69 -9.67 2.51
C ASN A 62 4.86 -9.28 3.43
N LEU A 63 4.53 -9.01 4.70
CA LEU A 63 5.50 -8.66 5.74
C LEU A 63 5.83 -9.91 6.55
N THR A 64 6.93 -10.57 6.17
CA THR A 64 7.37 -11.83 6.80
C THR A 64 7.93 -11.64 8.20
N ASN A 65 8.30 -10.41 8.57
CA ASN A 65 8.67 -10.04 9.94
C ASN A 65 8.27 -8.58 10.22
N TYR A 66 7.06 -8.40 10.76
CA TYR A 66 6.53 -7.06 11.06
C TYR A 66 7.36 -6.32 12.11
N ARG A 67 8.13 -7.01 12.96
CA ARG A 67 9.00 -6.40 13.98
C ARG A 67 10.22 -5.70 13.37
N VAL A 68 10.57 -6.03 12.12
CA VAL A 68 11.65 -5.36 11.38
C VAL A 68 11.08 -4.39 10.34
N THR A 69 10.02 -4.78 9.65
CA THR A 69 9.33 -3.92 8.68
C THR A 69 7.83 -4.07 8.87
N ASN A 70 7.28 -3.13 9.63
CA ASN A 70 5.86 -3.02 9.96
C ASN A 70 5.07 -2.20 8.91
N MET A 71 3.76 -2.15 9.05
CA MET A 71 2.79 -1.53 8.13
C MET A 71 3.07 -0.04 7.87
N HIS A 72 3.37 0.74 8.91
CA HIS A 72 3.71 2.16 8.75
C HIS A 72 4.94 2.38 7.84
N HIS A 73 5.97 1.53 7.94
CA HIS A 73 7.15 1.63 7.07
C HIS A 73 6.79 1.45 5.60
N VAL A 74 6.02 0.42 5.29
CA VAL A 74 5.66 0.10 3.90
C VAL A 74 4.65 1.09 3.35
N PHE A 75 3.70 1.55 4.16
CA PHE A 75 2.70 2.53 3.73
C PHE A 75 3.34 3.89 3.42
N GLU A 76 4.24 4.38 4.28
CA GLU A 76 4.96 5.63 3.99
C GLU A 76 5.91 5.50 2.80
N ALA A 77 6.56 4.35 2.62
CA ALA A 77 7.41 4.11 1.44
C ALA A 77 6.58 4.11 0.14
N VAL A 78 5.38 3.50 0.14
CA VAL A 78 4.48 3.52 -1.01
C VAL A 78 3.96 4.94 -1.25
N LYS A 79 3.63 5.72 -0.21
CA LYS A 79 3.24 7.13 -0.34
C LYS A 79 4.36 7.99 -0.91
N GLU A 80 5.59 7.81 -0.45
CA GLU A 80 6.76 8.51 -0.98
C GLU A 80 6.91 8.23 -2.48
N HIS A 81 6.85 6.96 -2.89
CA HIS A 81 6.98 6.60 -4.29
C HIS A 81 5.80 7.04 -5.16
N ALA A 82 4.57 6.98 -4.64
CA ALA A 82 3.38 7.47 -5.32
C ALA A 82 3.49 8.97 -5.64
N ARG A 83 4.02 9.78 -4.71
CA ARG A 83 4.26 11.21 -4.94
C ARG A 83 5.23 11.47 -6.08
N GLU A 84 6.28 10.66 -6.21
CA GLU A 84 7.24 10.76 -7.34
C GLU A 84 6.57 10.52 -8.69
N LEU A 85 5.56 9.65 -8.70
CA LEU A 85 4.76 9.32 -9.88
C LEU A 85 3.54 10.24 -10.07
N SER A 86 3.39 11.27 -9.22
CA SER A 86 2.22 12.17 -9.23
C SER A 86 0.88 11.44 -9.08
N VAL A 87 0.86 10.33 -8.35
CA VAL A 87 -0.35 9.56 -8.00
C VAL A 87 -0.54 9.55 -6.48
N GLU A 88 -1.76 9.23 -6.04
CA GLU A 88 -2.11 9.20 -4.61
C GLU A 88 -2.36 7.77 -4.12
N VAL A 89 -1.90 7.48 -2.90
CA VAL A 89 -2.32 6.29 -2.16
C VAL A 89 -3.68 6.55 -1.52
N THR A 90 -4.71 5.93 -2.06
CA THR A 90 -6.12 6.20 -1.70
C THR A 90 -6.66 5.34 -0.55
N GLY A 91 -5.86 4.45 0.01
CA GLY A 91 -6.26 3.56 1.10
C GLY A 91 -5.34 2.34 1.21
N SER A 92 -5.55 1.53 2.25
CA SER A 92 -4.93 0.21 2.36
C SER A 92 -5.90 -0.81 2.94
N GLU A 93 -5.53 -2.09 2.87
CA GLU A 93 -6.31 -3.19 3.43
C GLU A 93 -5.38 -4.22 4.05
N ILE A 94 -5.83 -4.83 5.15
CA ILE A 94 -5.22 -6.03 5.71
C ILE A 94 -6.01 -7.26 5.26
N VAL A 95 -5.34 -8.12 4.49
CA VAL A 95 -5.84 -9.45 4.13
C VAL A 95 -5.56 -10.42 5.28
N GLY A 96 -6.61 -11.05 5.82
CA GLY A 96 -6.50 -11.98 6.94
C GLY A 96 -6.52 -11.29 8.31
N LEU A 97 -5.67 -11.77 9.23
CA LEU A 97 -5.57 -11.29 10.61
C LEU A 97 -4.28 -10.51 10.85
N VAL A 98 -4.31 -9.59 11.81
CA VAL A 98 -3.16 -8.77 12.22
C VAL A 98 -2.90 -8.89 13.72
N PRO A 99 -1.63 -9.01 14.16
CA PRO A 99 -1.30 -8.91 15.58
C PRO A 99 -1.59 -7.51 16.12
N LYS A 100 -2.19 -7.41 17.31
CA LYS A 100 -2.46 -6.13 18.00
C LYS A 100 -1.20 -5.30 18.16
N ALA A 101 -0.08 -5.94 18.52
CA ALA A 101 1.21 -5.27 18.67
C ALA A 101 1.66 -4.55 17.38
N ALA A 102 1.36 -5.10 16.20
CA ALA A 102 1.74 -4.47 14.94
C ALA A 102 0.96 -3.15 14.69
N LEU A 103 -0.32 -3.11 15.08
CA LEU A 103 -1.13 -1.90 15.05
C LEU A 103 -0.66 -0.88 16.10
N ILE A 104 -0.37 -1.32 17.33
CA ILE A 104 0.15 -0.44 18.40
C ILE A 104 1.45 0.23 17.96
N GLU A 105 2.43 -0.53 17.46
CA GLU A 105 3.68 0.03 16.95
C GLU A 105 3.46 1.03 15.82
N SER A 106 2.51 0.76 14.92
CA SER A 106 2.18 1.68 13.83
C SER A 106 1.46 2.94 14.32
N GLY A 107 0.56 2.82 15.29
CA GLY A 107 -0.13 3.95 15.90
C GLY A 107 0.84 4.87 16.65
N MET A 108 1.75 4.29 17.44
CA MET A 108 2.79 5.04 18.15
C MET A 108 3.69 5.81 17.18
N PHE A 109 4.08 5.18 16.06
CA PHE A 109 4.85 5.85 15.00
C PHE A 109 4.12 7.12 14.50
N TYR A 110 2.82 7.01 14.19
CA TYR A 110 2.04 8.15 13.68
C TYR A 110 1.74 9.22 14.73
N LEU A 111 1.64 8.82 16.00
CA LEU A 111 1.47 9.74 17.12
C LEU A 111 2.80 10.40 17.56
N GLY A 112 3.95 9.90 17.07
CA GLY A 112 5.27 10.35 17.54
C GLY A 112 5.58 9.91 18.98
N GLU A 113 4.96 8.82 19.44
CA GLU A 113 5.08 8.31 20.80
C GLU A 113 6.09 7.15 20.86
N THR A 114 6.82 7.03 21.97
CA THR A 114 7.79 5.94 22.18
C THR A 114 7.25 4.84 23.08
N HIS A 115 6.20 5.12 23.85
CA HIS A 115 5.59 4.21 24.80
C HIS A 115 4.07 4.43 24.81
N GLY A 116 3.31 3.34 24.76
CA GLY A 116 1.86 3.35 24.91
C GLY A 116 1.45 2.58 26.16
N GLY A 117 0.78 3.23 27.09
CA GLY A 117 0.17 2.55 28.23
C GLY A 117 -1.09 1.80 27.82
N GLU A 118 -1.52 0.81 28.62
CA GLU A 118 -2.77 0.06 28.36
C GLU A 118 -4.00 0.97 28.24
N LYS A 119 -4.03 2.09 28.98
CA LYS A 119 -5.11 3.08 28.95
C LYS A 119 -5.21 3.83 27.61
N ASP A 120 -4.14 3.86 26.83
CA ASP A 120 -4.05 4.54 25.53
C ASP A 120 -4.21 3.58 24.35
N GLU A 121 -4.33 2.27 24.59
CA GLU A 121 -4.33 1.24 23.55
C GLU A 121 -5.35 1.55 22.44
N LYS A 122 -6.60 1.86 22.82
CA LYS A 122 -7.65 2.18 21.87
C LYS A 122 -7.28 3.39 21.01
N ARG A 123 -6.80 4.47 21.62
CA ARG A 123 -6.39 5.71 20.93
C ARG A 123 -5.26 5.44 19.95
N ILE A 124 -4.26 4.66 20.37
CA ILE A 124 -3.10 4.30 19.54
C ILE A 124 -3.56 3.45 18.35
N ILE A 125 -4.41 2.46 18.57
CA ILE A 125 -4.94 1.62 17.49
C ILE A 125 -5.78 2.46 16.54
N ASP A 126 -6.68 3.33 17.03
CA ASP A 126 -7.47 4.23 16.20
C ASP A 126 -6.58 5.10 15.30
N ALA A 127 -5.51 5.69 15.87
CA ALA A 127 -4.52 6.45 15.11
C ALA A 127 -3.83 5.61 14.01
N ALA A 128 -3.54 4.33 14.27
CA ALA A 128 -3.02 3.42 13.26
C ALA A 128 -4.04 3.18 12.14
N LEU A 129 -5.31 2.92 12.48
CA LEU A 129 -6.38 2.65 11.50
C LEU A 129 -6.60 3.85 10.57
N GLU A 130 -6.63 5.05 11.14
CA GLU A 130 -6.80 6.31 10.40
C GLU A 130 -5.58 6.61 9.52
N SER A 131 -4.38 6.56 10.09
CA SER A 131 -3.15 6.94 9.39
C SER A 131 -2.78 5.98 8.27
N LEU A 132 -3.03 4.68 8.47
CA LEU A 132 -2.85 3.64 7.45
C LEU A 132 -4.04 3.58 6.48
N ARG A 133 -5.12 4.32 6.74
CA ARG A 133 -6.34 4.33 5.90
C ARG A 133 -6.92 2.93 5.69
N LEU A 134 -6.98 2.14 6.77
CA LEU A 134 -7.33 0.72 6.71
C LEU A 134 -8.80 0.44 6.39
N SER A 135 -9.65 1.46 6.44
CA SER A 135 -11.09 1.38 6.17
C SER A 135 -11.51 2.01 4.84
N ASP A 136 -10.58 2.56 4.06
CA ASP A 136 -10.89 3.36 2.87
C ASP A 136 -11.19 2.51 1.62
N VAL A 137 -10.74 1.25 1.62
CA VAL A 137 -10.98 0.30 0.54
C VAL A 137 -12.09 -0.68 0.91
N ALA A 138 -12.07 -1.19 2.14
CA ALA A 138 -13.09 -2.07 2.70
C ALA A 138 -13.19 -1.83 4.22
N PRO A 139 -14.34 -2.07 4.87
CA PRO A 139 -14.50 -1.87 6.31
C PRO A 139 -13.48 -2.68 7.12
N PHE A 140 -12.78 -2.01 8.05
CA PHE A 140 -11.95 -2.69 9.02
C PHE A 140 -12.70 -2.89 10.34
N HIS A 141 -12.96 -4.13 10.72
CA HIS A 141 -13.55 -4.49 12.01
C HIS A 141 -12.47 -5.06 12.93
N PRO A 142 -11.96 -4.29 13.92
CA PRO A 142 -10.85 -4.76 14.77
C PRO A 142 -11.17 -6.07 15.50
N GLN A 143 -12.45 -6.29 15.84
CA GLN A 143 -12.89 -7.45 16.63
C GLN A 143 -12.85 -8.75 15.81
N GLU A 144 -12.69 -8.64 14.50
CA GLU A 144 -12.62 -9.75 13.57
C GLU A 144 -11.21 -9.92 12.99
N LYS A 145 -10.50 -8.80 12.82
CA LYS A 145 -9.19 -8.72 12.16
C LYS A 145 -8.01 -8.78 13.14
N VAL A 146 -8.16 -8.29 14.37
CA VAL A 146 -7.09 -8.32 15.39
C VAL A 146 -7.10 -9.67 16.08
N VAL A 147 -5.95 -10.36 16.07
CA VAL A 147 -5.81 -11.72 16.60
C VAL A 147 -6.23 -11.79 18.07
N GLU A 148 -5.71 -10.90 18.90
CA GLU A 148 -5.92 -10.85 20.34
C GLU A 148 -7.39 -10.58 20.69
N TYR A 149 -8.02 -9.59 20.06
CA TYR A 149 -9.44 -9.29 20.26
C TYR A 149 -10.35 -10.44 19.84
N ARG A 150 -10.00 -11.15 18.76
CA ARG A 150 -10.76 -12.31 18.31
C ARG A 150 -10.67 -13.48 19.29
N ILE A 151 -9.50 -13.66 19.93
CA ILE A 151 -9.30 -14.70 20.95
C ILE A 151 -10.11 -14.35 22.22
N GLU A 152 -10.04 -13.10 22.68
CA GLU A 152 -10.80 -12.62 23.85
C GLU A 152 -12.31 -12.80 23.64
N LYS A 153 -12.84 -12.33 22.50
CA LYS A 153 -14.26 -12.51 22.15
C LYS A 153 -14.69 -13.98 22.13
N LYS A 154 -13.86 -14.88 21.62
CA LYS A 154 -14.15 -16.31 21.62
C LYS A 154 -14.16 -16.89 23.03
N ARG A 155 -13.22 -16.47 23.89
CA ARG A 155 -13.15 -16.91 25.28
C ARG A 155 -14.39 -16.47 26.06
N ASP A 156 -14.82 -15.23 25.87
CA ASP A 156 -16.02 -14.70 26.54
C ASP A 156 -17.30 -15.41 26.10
N ASN A 157 -17.36 -15.90 24.86
CA ASN A 157 -18.49 -16.71 24.37
C ASN A 157 -18.48 -18.17 24.87
N LEU A 158 -17.37 -18.63 25.47
CA LEU A 158 -17.18 -20.00 25.97
C LEU A 158 -17.37 -20.09 27.50
N LEU A 159 -17.47 -18.95 28.19
CA LEU A 159 -17.69 -18.82 29.63
C LEU A 159 -19.15 -18.42 29.91
#